data_AF-A0A820S7W7-F1
#
_entry.id   AF-A0A820S7W7-F1
#
_cell.length_a   1.000
_cell.length_b   1.000
_cell.length_c   1.000
_cell.angle_alpha   90.00
_cell.angle_beta   90.00
_cell.angle_gamma   90.00
#
_symmetry.space_group_name_H-M   'P 1'
#
loop_
_entity.id
_entity.type
_entity.pdbx_description
1 polymer ?
#
loop_
_entity_poly.entity_id
_entity_poly.type
_entity_poly.pdbx_seq_one_letter_code
_entity_poly.pdbx_strand_id
1 'polypeptide(L)' 'ACAAVNERQLIKDIATATGASENTIRQVYRIMLPRAAKLFSPDFVFKCPLVNLPKS' A
#
# COMPACT_ATOMS: atom_id res chain seq x y z
N ALA A 1 2.42 0.28 13.41
CA ALA A 1 1.88 0.35 12.03
C ALA A 1 0.42 -0.08 12.08
N CYS A 2 -0.50 0.65 11.44
CA CYS A 2 -1.96 0.38 11.51
C CYS A 2 -2.41 -0.77 10.59
N ALA A 3 -1.52 -1.73 10.31
CA ALA A 3 -1.85 -2.88 9.48
C ALA A 3 -2.68 -3.86 10.30
N ALA A 4 -4.00 -3.63 10.37
CA ALA A 4 -4.96 -4.64 10.83
C ALA A 4 -5.06 -5.81 9.83
N VAL A 5 -4.58 -5.61 8.60
CA VAL A 5 -4.45 -6.63 7.55
C VAL A 5 -3.02 -7.14 7.52
N ASN A 6 -2.86 -8.47 7.51
CA ASN A 6 -1.59 -9.12 7.22
C ASN A 6 -1.08 -8.68 5.84
N GLU A 7 -0.11 -7.77 5.81
CA GLU A 7 0.49 -7.20 4.58
C GLU A 7 0.94 -8.28 3.62
N ARG A 8 1.52 -9.38 4.14
CA ARG A 8 1.94 -10.53 3.36
C ARG A 8 0.78 -11.24 2.66
N GLN A 9 -0.38 -11.36 3.33
CA GLN A 9 -1.56 -11.99 2.73
C GLN A 9 -2.13 -11.08 1.65
N LEU A 10 -2.26 -9.78 1.92
CA LEU A 10 -2.76 -8.81 0.94
C LEU A 10 -1.90 -8.77 -0.33
N ILE A 11 -0.57 -8.75 -0.19
CA ILE A 11 0.33 -8.72 -1.36
C ILE A 11 0.21 -10.01 -2.18
N LYS A 12 0.06 -11.16 -1.52
CA LYS A 12 -0.22 -12.44 -2.19
C LYS A 12 -1.54 -12.39 -2.94
N ASP A 13 -2.61 -11.93 -2.30
CA ASP A 13 -3.94 -11.84 -2.91
C ASP A 13 -3.93 -10.92 -4.14
N ILE A 14 -3.22 -9.78 -4.07
CA ILE A 14 -3.02 -8.87 -5.20
C ILE A 14 -2.20 -9.54 -6.32
N ALA A 15 -1.10 -10.22 -5.97
CA ALA A 15 -0.27 -10.94 -6.94
C ALA A 15 -1.08 -12.02 -7.67
N THR A 16 -1.89 -12.79 -6.95
CA THR A 16 -2.78 -13.80 -7.53
C THR A 16 -3.84 -13.19 -8.44
N ALA A 17 -4.47 -12.08 -8.02
CA ALA A 17 -5.52 -11.44 -8.82
C ALA A 17 -5.00 -10.73 -10.07
N THR A 18 -3.79 -10.16 -10.02
CA THR A 18 -3.22 -9.34 -11.11
C THR A 18 -2.24 -10.11 -12.00
N GLY A 19 -1.77 -11.29 -11.57
CA GLY A 19 -0.67 -12.01 -12.21
C GLY A 19 0.69 -11.34 -12.04
N ALA A 20 0.79 -10.26 -11.26
CA ALA A 20 2.04 -9.55 -11.01
C ALA A 20 2.91 -10.27 -9.97
N SER A 21 4.23 -10.07 -10.04
CA SER A 21 5.13 -10.52 -8.97
C SER A 21 4.93 -9.69 -7.71
N GLU A 22 4.97 -10.35 -6.53
CA GLU A 22 4.99 -9.67 -5.23
C GLU A 22 6.09 -8.61 -5.13
N ASN A 23 7.25 -8.86 -5.74
CA ASN A 23 8.37 -7.91 -5.75
C ASN A 23 8.02 -6.64 -6.54
N THR A 24 7.32 -6.79 -7.67
CA THR A 24 6.85 -5.66 -8.48
C THR A 24 5.86 -4.81 -7.70
N ILE A 25 4.92 -5.45 -6.98
CA ILE A 25 3.93 -4.76 -6.14
C ILE A 25 4.64 -3.91 -5.06
N ARG A 26 5.60 -4.51 -4.35
CA ARG A 26 6.39 -3.80 -3.32
C ARG A 26 7.21 -2.65 -3.91
N GLN A 27 7.84 -2.85 -5.05
CA GLN A 27 8.65 -1.83 -5.71
C GLN A 27 7.80 -0.63 -6.13
N VAL A 28 6.66 -0.88 -6.78
CA VAL A 28 5.73 0.16 -7.20
C VAL A 28 5.16 0.90 -5.98
N TYR A 29 4.81 0.18 -4.92
CA TYR A 29 4.34 0.77 -3.67
C TYR A 29 5.38 1.75 -3.07
N ARG A 30 6.67 1.36 -3.04
CA ARG A 30 7.77 2.23 -2.58
C ARG A 30 7.95 3.49 -3.43
N ILE A 31 7.71 3.40 -4.74
CA ILE A 31 7.78 4.57 -5.64
C ILE A 31 6.62 5.54 -5.36
N MET A 32 5.44 5.03 -5.04
CA MET A 32 4.25 5.83 -4.77
C MET A 32 4.24 6.46 -3.36
N LEU A 33 4.80 5.77 -2.36
CA LEU A 33 4.72 6.16 -0.96
C LEU A 33 5.17 7.61 -0.67
N PRO A 34 6.27 8.15 -1.25
CA PRO A 34 6.68 9.54 -1.05
C PRO A 34 5.66 10.57 -1.56
N ARG A 35 4.79 10.17 -2.50
CA ARG A 35 3.75 11.02 -3.11
C ARG A 35 2.36 10.70 -2.60
N ALA A 36 2.23 9.82 -1.60
CA ALA A 36 0.94 9.34 -1.10
C ALA A 36 -0.04 10.48 -0.78
N ALA A 37 0.42 11.54 -0.11
CA ALA A 37 -0.40 12.70 0.22
C ALA A 37 -1.05 13.41 -1.00
N LYS A 38 -0.45 13.31 -2.18
CA LYS A 38 -0.97 13.88 -3.44
C LYS A 38 -1.80 12.88 -4.25
N LEU A 39 -1.74 11.59 -3.91
CA LEU A 39 -2.44 10.51 -4.63
C LEU A 39 -3.84 10.27 -4.08
N PHE A 40 -4.06 10.53 -2.79
CA PHE A 40 -5.39 10.49 -2.20
C PHE A 40 -6.18 11.76 -2.53
N SER A 41 -7.49 11.62 -2.69
CA SER A 41 -8.40 12.76 -2.82
C SER A 41 -8.32 13.67 -1.58
N PRO A 42 -8.54 14.99 -1.75
CA PRO A 42 -8.49 15.94 -0.63
C PRO A 42 -9.51 15.61 0.48
N ASP A 43 -10.65 15.01 0.12
CA ASP A 43 -11.73 14.65 1.04
C ASP A 43 -11.59 13.23 1.63
N PHE A 44 -10.46 12.55 1.38
CA PHE A 44 -10.26 11.19 1.86
C PHE A 44 -10.08 11.16 3.39
N VAL A 45 -11.04 10.53 4.08
CA VAL A 45 -10.95 10.34 5.53
C VAL A 45 -10.04 9.16 5.86
N PHE A 46 -8.81 9.47 6.25
CA PHE A 46 -7.82 8.49 6.65
C PHE A 46 -8.19 7.81 7.97
N LYS A 47 -8.60 6.52 7.92
CA LYS A 47 -8.65 5.67 9.13
C LYS A 47 -7.26 5.46 9.76
N CYS A 48 -6.21 5.53 8.94
CA CYS A 48 -4.81 5.43 9.35
C CYS A 48 -4.05 6.63 8.77
N PRO A 49 -3.33 7.42 9.58
CA PRO A 49 -2.49 8.51 9.08
C PRO A 49 -1.43 8.01 8.10
N LEU A 50 -1.09 8.81 7.09
CA LEU A 50 -0.10 8.46 6.07
C LEU A 50 1.26 8.07 6.65
N VAL A 51 1.67 8.67 7.77
CA VAL A 51 2.93 8.37 8.47
C VAL A 51 3.01 6.94 9.02
N ASN A 52 1.84 6.31 9.19
CA ASN A 52 1.67 4.97 9.75
C ASN A 52 1.44 3.90 8.68
N LEU A 53 1.50 4.27 7.40
CA LEU A 53 1.48 3.34 6.28
C LEU A 53 2.70 2.40 6.34
N PRO A 54 2.56 1.14 5.87
CA PRO A 54 3.69 0.25 5.67
C PRO A 54 4.78 0.91 4.82
N LYS A 55 6.05 0.58 5.09
CA LYS A 55 7.20 1.07 4.29
C LYS A 55 7.84 -0.05 3.46
N SER A 56 7.18 -1.20 3.39
CA SER A 56 7.76 -2.50 3.01
C SER A 56 7.35 -2.95 1.63
#